data_AF-A0AAW6NJ89-F1
#
_entry.id   AF-A0AAW6NJ89-F1
#
_cell.length_a   1.000
_cell.length_b   1.000
_cell.length_c   1.000
_cell.angle_alpha   90.00
_cell.angle_beta   90.00
_cell.angle_gamma   90.00
#
_symmetry.space_group_name_H-M   'P 1'
#
loop_
_entity.id
_entity.type
_entity.pdbx_description
1 polymer ?
#
loop_
_entity_poly.entity_id
_entity_poly.type
_entity_poly.pdbx_seq_one_letter_code
_entity_poly.pdbx_strand_id
1 'polypeptide(L)'
;FLLVFAYPPFSPDTTWGFARAWLDMAKQVEGQILTPFDMIMGGMSLYICAAIAYNLGKHYVKTHQLDPFMCAMLSLVAFLLVAAPKTKGALPVDSLGGTGIFTAILVAIYCVEMMRFLKAHNIGIRLPDQVPPMIKNSFDLLIPVLVVVLTLYPLSLLIQSQFGMLIPQAIMSIFKPLVSAADSLPAILLAVLHRHGGLQMADQDVFVNVVGGVKVTETSADLALLLAMVSSLRDRPLPQDLVVFGGVGLAGE
;
A
#
# COMPACT_ATOMS: atom_id res chain seq x y z
N PHE A 1 -12.43 11.68 7.21
CA PHE A 1 -13.65 12.21 7.85
C PHE A 1 -14.10 11.33 9.01
N LEU A 2 -14.36 10.03 8.83
CA LEU A 2 -14.76 9.11 9.93
C LEU A 2 -13.83 9.17 11.15
N LEU A 3 -12.50 9.20 10.93
CA LEU A 3 -11.51 9.33 12.00
C LEU A 3 -11.67 10.60 12.85
N VAL A 4 -12.15 11.71 12.28
CA VAL A 4 -12.38 12.96 13.04
C VAL A 4 -13.59 12.83 13.96
N PHE A 5 -14.59 12.03 13.57
CA PHE A 5 -15.75 11.76 14.42
C PHE A 5 -15.44 10.74 15.51
N ALA A 6 -14.60 9.75 15.21
CA ALA A 6 -14.13 8.75 16.17
C ALA A 6 -13.11 9.35 17.16
N TYR A 7 -12.23 10.24 16.68
CA TYR A 7 -11.19 10.90 17.45
C TYR A 7 -11.33 12.42 17.33
N PRO A 8 -12.29 13.02 18.06
CA PRO A 8 -12.45 14.46 18.03
C PRO A 8 -11.18 15.15 18.59
N PRO A 9 -10.78 16.31 18.06
CA PRO A 9 -9.52 16.98 18.39
C PRO A 9 -9.62 17.77 19.71
N PHE A 10 -10.07 17.12 20.78
CA PHE A 10 -10.20 17.70 22.11
C PHE A 10 -9.33 16.94 23.11
N SER A 11 -8.76 17.66 24.08
CA SER A 11 -7.99 17.00 25.13
C SER A 11 -8.92 16.16 26.02
N PRO A 12 -8.46 15.01 26.55
CA PRO A 12 -9.25 14.18 27.46
C PRO A 12 -9.77 14.92 28.70
N ASP A 13 -9.05 15.96 29.13
CA ASP A 13 -9.34 16.76 30.32
C ASP A 13 -10.12 18.06 30.03
N THR A 14 -10.68 18.20 28.83
CA THR A 14 -11.41 19.40 28.44
C THR A 14 -12.65 19.62 29.33
N THR A 15 -12.78 20.84 29.87
CA THR A 15 -13.92 21.27 30.70
C THR A 15 -15.10 21.81 29.89
N TRP A 16 -14.94 21.97 28.58
CA TRP A 16 -15.98 22.45 27.68
C TRP A 16 -17.05 21.37 27.45
N GLY A 17 -18.30 21.68 27.84
CA GLY A 17 -19.39 20.69 27.88
C GLY A 17 -19.68 20.00 26.54
N PHE A 18 -19.55 20.71 25.41
CA PHE A 18 -19.72 20.13 24.08
C PHE A 18 -18.60 19.13 23.74
N ALA A 19 -17.33 19.48 23.97
CA ALA A 19 -16.21 18.59 23.72
C ALA A 19 -16.28 17.31 24.55
N ARG A 20 -16.72 17.41 25.81
CA ARG A 20 -16.91 16.25 26.68
C ARG A 20 -18.03 15.34 26.19
N ALA A 21 -19.17 15.93 25.80
CA ALA A 21 -20.29 15.18 25.23
C ALA A 21 -19.91 14.48 23.91
N TRP A 22 -19.13 15.13 23.05
CA TRP A 22 -18.59 14.49 21.85
C TRP A 22 -17.64 13.35 22.21
N LEU A 23 -16.66 13.57 23.09
CA LEU A 23 -15.71 12.53 23.50
C LEU A 23 -16.41 11.29 24.08
N ASP A 24 -17.44 11.48 24.91
CA ASP A 24 -18.20 10.37 25.50
C ASP A 24 -19.06 9.64 24.45
N MET A 25 -19.72 10.39 23.55
CA MET A 25 -20.45 9.82 22.40
C MET A 25 -19.51 9.03 21.47
N ALA A 26 -18.35 9.61 21.15
CA ALA A 26 -17.35 9.00 20.29
C ALA A 26 -16.88 7.68 20.88
N LYS A 27 -16.54 7.62 22.18
CA LYS A 27 -16.17 6.36 22.85
C LYS A 27 -17.26 5.30 22.83
N GLN A 28 -18.53 5.69 22.99
CA GLN A 28 -19.65 4.74 22.96
C GLN A 28 -19.90 4.16 21.56
N VAL A 29 -19.70 4.97 20.52
CA VAL A 29 -20.04 4.61 19.12
C VAL A 29 -18.78 4.35 18.28
N GLU A 30 -17.58 4.38 18.87
CA GLU A 30 -16.28 4.27 18.19
C GLU A 30 -16.23 3.05 17.28
N GLY A 31 -16.59 1.87 17.82
CA GLY A 31 -16.60 0.63 17.05
C GLY A 31 -17.52 0.68 15.82
N GLN A 32 -18.67 1.35 15.91
CA GLN A 32 -19.60 1.48 14.78
C GLN A 32 -19.12 2.51 13.75
N ILE A 33 -18.46 3.58 14.20
CA ILE A 33 -17.88 4.61 13.32
C ILE A 33 -16.65 4.07 12.58
N LEU A 34 -15.84 3.25 13.24
CA LEU A 34 -14.62 2.68 12.67
C LEU A 34 -14.89 1.45 11.80
N THR A 35 -15.98 0.71 12.02
CA THR A 35 -16.28 -0.51 11.22
C THR A 35 -16.17 -0.28 9.70
N PRO A 36 -16.78 0.76 9.09
CA PRO A 36 -16.61 1.03 7.66
C PRO A 36 -15.17 1.34 7.25
N PHE A 37 -14.43 2.07 8.11
CA PHE A 37 -13.03 2.38 7.87
C PHE A 37 -12.18 1.09 7.88
N ASP A 38 -12.36 0.24 8.88
CA ASP A 38 -11.65 -1.03 9.01
C ASP A 38 -12.00 -1.99 7.87
N MET A 39 -13.25 -2.00 7.39
CA MET A 39 -13.64 -2.80 6.22
C MET A 39 -12.97 -2.32 4.93
N ILE A 40 -12.88 -1.00 4.71
CA ILE A 40 -12.25 -0.44 3.52
C ILE A 40 -10.73 -0.65 3.57
N MET A 41 -10.11 -0.34 4.71
CA MET A 41 -8.66 -0.49 4.90
C MET A 41 -8.26 -1.97 4.91
N GLY A 42 -9.05 -2.83 5.55
CA GLY A 42 -8.85 -4.27 5.59
C GLY A 42 -9.11 -4.97 4.26
N GLY A 43 -9.88 -4.36 3.35
CA GLY A 43 -10.10 -4.85 1.99
C GLY A 43 -9.22 -4.21 0.92
N MET A 44 -8.26 -3.36 1.30
CA MET A 44 -7.55 -2.47 0.39
C MET A 44 -6.87 -3.18 -0.78
N SER A 45 -6.18 -4.27 -0.49
CA SER A 45 -5.44 -5.02 -1.50
C SER A 45 -6.34 -5.68 -2.53
N LEU A 46 -7.60 -5.97 -2.20
CA LEU A 46 -8.55 -6.58 -3.14
C LEU A 46 -8.88 -5.61 -4.28
N TYR A 47 -9.31 -4.39 -3.95
CA TYR A 47 -9.67 -3.43 -4.99
C TYR A 47 -8.43 -2.91 -5.74
N ILE A 48 -7.27 -2.80 -5.08
CA ILE A 48 -6.00 -2.46 -5.76
C ILE A 48 -5.61 -3.54 -6.76
N CYS A 49 -5.64 -4.82 -6.37
CA CYS A 49 -5.35 -5.95 -7.25
C CYS A 49 -6.24 -5.93 -8.49
N ALA A 50 -7.56 -5.82 -8.29
CA ALA A 50 -8.53 -5.77 -9.37
C ALA A 50 -8.33 -4.56 -10.29
N ALA A 51 -8.09 -3.37 -9.71
CA ALA A 51 -7.90 -2.14 -10.48
C ALA A 51 -6.64 -2.20 -11.35
N ILE A 52 -5.51 -2.69 -10.82
CA ILE A 52 -4.26 -2.82 -11.57
C ILE A 52 -4.45 -3.83 -12.70
N ALA A 53 -4.99 -5.00 -12.40
CA ALA A 53 -5.22 -6.04 -13.39
C ALA A 53 -6.20 -5.59 -14.50
N TYR A 54 -7.26 -4.87 -14.13
CA TYR A 54 -8.22 -4.31 -15.09
C TYR A 54 -7.55 -3.28 -16.02
N ASN A 55 -6.79 -2.34 -15.47
CA ASN A 55 -6.12 -1.31 -16.26
C ASN A 55 -5.03 -1.89 -17.16
N LEU A 56 -4.25 -2.85 -16.65
CA LEU A 56 -3.23 -3.56 -17.44
C LEU A 56 -3.87 -4.44 -18.52
N GLY A 57 -4.97 -5.12 -18.21
CA GLY A 57 -5.76 -5.87 -19.19
C GLY A 57 -6.31 -4.98 -20.31
N LYS A 58 -6.80 -3.78 -19.95
CA LYS A 58 -7.30 -2.77 -20.91
C LYS A 58 -6.22 -2.33 -21.90
N HIS A 59 -4.98 -2.20 -21.44
CA HIS A 59 -3.84 -1.88 -22.30
C HIS A 59 -3.63 -2.95 -23.39
N TYR A 60 -3.87 -4.23 -23.07
CA TYR A 60 -3.66 -5.34 -24.00
C TYR A 60 -4.90 -5.76 -24.83
N VAL A 61 -6.03 -5.07 -24.69
CA VAL A 61 -7.24 -5.33 -25.50
C VAL A 61 -6.95 -5.26 -27.00
N LYS A 62 -6.21 -4.24 -27.44
CA LYS A 62 -5.94 -4.03 -28.87
C LYS A 62 -4.96 -5.04 -29.45
N THR A 63 -3.96 -5.47 -28.67
CA THR A 63 -2.85 -6.31 -29.17
C THR A 63 -3.16 -7.80 -29.07
N HIS A 64 -3.77 -8.24 -27.96
CA HIS A 64 -3.95 -9.67 -27.66
C HIS A 64 -5.41 -10.04 -27.36
N GLN A 65 -6.36 -9.13 -27.61
CA GLN A 65 -7.81 -9.34 -27.37
C GLN A 65 -8.11 -9.86 -25.96
N LEU A 66 -7.35 -9.40 -24.96
CA LEU A 66 -7.59 -9.75 -23.55
C LEU A 66 -8.87 -9.08 -23.08
N ASP A 67 -9.65 -9.82 -22.30
CA ASP A 67 -10.82 -9.27 -21.62
C ASP A 67 -10.36 -8.68 -20.27
N PRO A 68 -10.48 -7.35 -20.06
CA PRO A 68 -10.01 -6.70 -18.83
C PRO A 68 -10.74 -7.17 -17.57
N PHE A 69 -12.02 -7.49 -17.69
CA PHE A 69 -12.83 -7.97 -16.58
C PHE A 69 -12.36 -9.37 -16.15
N MET A 70 -12.08 -10.25 -17.13
CA MET A 70 -11.52 -11.57 -16.84
C MET A 70 -10.13 -11.49 -16.19
N CYS A 71 -9.27 -10.56 -16.63
CA CYS A 71 -7.97 -10.32 -16.02
C CYS A 71 -8.09 -9.92 -14.54
N ALA A 72 -9.05 -9.03 -14.23
CA ALA A 72 -9.31 -8.59 -12.87
C ALA A 72 -9.83 -9.73 -11.98
N MET A 73 -10.79 -10.53 -12.47
CA MET A 73 -11.33 -11.67 -11.72
C MET A 73 -10.28 -12.74 -11.45
N LEU A 74 -9.47 -13.09 -12.46
CA LEU A 74 -8.38 -14.05 -12.29
C LEU A 74 -7.37 -13.57 -11.24
N SER A 75 -6.99 -12.30 -11.29
CA SER A 75 -6.02 -11.72 -10.36
C SER A 75 -6.56 -11.66 -8.92
N LEU A 76 -7.85 -11.38 -8.74
CA LEU A 76 -8.52 -11.45 -7.43
C LEU A 76 -8.49 -12.87 -6.85
N VAL A 77 -8.85 -13.87 -7.66
CA VAL A 77 -8.82 -15.28 -7.24
C VAL A 77 -7.39 -15.71 -6.90
N ALA A 78 -6.42 -15.36 -7.75
CA ALA A 78 -5.01 -15.65 -7.53
C ALA A 78 -4.48 -14.98 -6.26
N PHE A 79 -4.87 -13.74 -5.99
CA PHE A 79 -4.48 -13.02 -4.79
C PHE A 79 -5.08 -13.66 -3.54
N LEU A 80 -6.37 -13.99 -3.53
CA LEU A 80 -7.02 -14.65 -2.40
C LEU A 80 -6.42 -16.02 -2.10
N LEU A 81 -6.09 -16.80 -3.13
CA LEU A 81 -5.40 -18.09 -3.00
C LEU A 81 -4.08 -17.98 -2.22
N VAL A 82 -3.37 -16.87 -2.41
CA VAL A 82 -2.04 -16.64 -1.85
C VAL A 82 -2.09 -15.90 -0.51
N ALA A 83 -2.97 -14.91 -0.40
CA ALA A 83 -2.99 -13.95 0.71
C ALA A 83 -3.90 -14.37 1.86
N ALA A 84 -4.97 -15.13 1.59
CA ALA A 84 -5.94 -15.53 2.61
C ALA A 84 -6.26 -17.03 2.54
N PRO A 85 -5.27 -17.92 2.72
CA PRO A 85 -5.54 -19.35 2.78
C PRO A 85 -6.46 -19.64 3.97
N LYS A 86 -7.57 -20.34 3.72
CA LYS A 86 -8.57 -20.65 4.75
C LYS A 86 -7.94 -21.54 5.84
N THR A 87 -7.77 -21.00 7.03
CA THR A 87 -7.26 -21.72 8.21
C THR A 87 -8.39 -21.94 9.21
N LYS A 88 -8.60 -23.19 9.64
CA LYS A 88 -9.61 -23.56 10.66
C LYS A 88 -11.02 -23.02 10.38
N GLY A 89 -11.43 -22.95 9.12
CA GLY A 89 -12.77 -22.48 8.75
C GLY A 89 -12.91 -20.97 8.52
N ALA A 90 -11.93 -20.16 8.93
CA ALA A 90 -11.93 -18.71 8.77
C ALA A 90 -10.94 -18.25 7.68
N LEU A 91 -11.25 -17.13 7.03
CA LEU A 91 -10.34 -16.45 6.11
C LEU A 91 -9.56 -15.39 6.91
N PRO A 92 -8.23 -15.49 6.98
CA PRO A 92 -7.43 -14.46 7.64
C PRO A 92 -7.46 -13.17 6.82
N VAL A 93 -7.76 -12.05 7.48
CA VAL A 93 -7.88 -10.73 6.83
C VAL A 93 -6.62 -9.88 6.95
N ASP A 94 -5.62 -10.33 7.72
CA ASP A 94 -4.39 -9.56 8.01
C ASP A 94 -3.60 -9.16 6.77
N SER A 95 -3.65 -10.00 5.73
CA SER A 95 -2.96 -9.77 4.46
C SER A 95 -3.84 -9.12 3.39
N LEU A 96 -5.11 -8.83 3.69
CA LEU A 96 -6.01 -8.15 2.75
C LEU A 96 -5.90 -6.62 2.84
N GLY A 97 -5.40 -6.11 3.97
CA GLY A 97 -5.11 -4.69 4.17
C GLY A 97 -3.75 -4.25 3.61
N GLY A 98 -3.09 -3.31 4.27
CA GLY A 98 -1.83 -2.69 3.80
C GLY A 98 -0.69 -3.68 3.52
N THR A 99 -0.58 -4.75 4.30
CA THR A 99 0.42 -5.80 4.12
C THR A 99 0.33 -6.48 2.74
N GLY A 100 -0.87 -6.58 2.18
CA GLY A 100 -1.12 -7.23 0.91
C GLY A 100 -0.79 -6.40 -0.32
N ILE A 101 -0.58 -5.08 -0.22
CA ILE A 101 -0.59 -4.17 -1.37
C ILE A 101 0.49 -4.55 -2.39
N PHE A 102 1.73 -4.75 -1.93
CA PHE A 102 2.83 -5.15 -2.82
C PHE A 102 2.57 -6.50 -3.47
N THR A 103 1.93 -7.43 -2.76
CA THR A 103 1.57 -8.73 -3.32
C THR A 103 0.44 -8.61 -4.34
N ALA A 104 -0.56 -7.78 -4.07
CA ALA A 104 -1.64 -7.47 -5.00
C ALA A 104 -1.09 -6.90 -6.32
N ILE A 105 -0.13 -5.99 -6.25
CA ILE A 105 0.55 -5.43 -7.44
C ILE A 105 1.25 -6.55 -8.23
N LEU A 106 2.10 -7.34 -7.57
CA LEU A 106 2.89 -8.37 -8.23
C LEU A 106 2.02 -9.50 -8.82
N VAL A 107 1.01 -9.95 -8.07
CA VAL A 107 0.07 -10.99 -8.53
C VAL A 107 -0.79 -10.46 -9.68
N ALA A 108 -1.27 -9.21 -9.63
CA ALA A 108 -2.01 -8.60 -10.73
C ALA A 108 -1.17 -8.58 -12.02
N ILE A 109 0.08 -8.09 -11.95
CA ILE A 109 0.99 -8.08 -13.10
C ILE A 109 1.23 -9.51 -13.60
N TYR A 110 1.55 -10.44 -12.71
CA TYR A 110 1.78 -11.85 -13.06
C TYR A 110 0.58 -12.46 -13.80
N CYS A 111 -0.64 -12.31 -13.27
CA CYS A 111 -1.84 -12.88 -13.87
C CYS A 111 -2.14 -12.30 -15.25
N VAL A 112 -2.03 -10.99 -15.44
CA VAL A 112 -2.29 -10.37 -16.75
C VAL A 112 -1.22 -10.75 -17.77
N GLU A 113 0.05 -10.74 -17.39
CA GLU A 113 1.16 -11.14 -18.28
C GLU A 113 1.07 -12.63 -18.65
N MET A 114 0.70 -13.49 -17.70
CA MET A 114 0.44 -14.90 -17.94
C MET A 114 -0.73 -15.09 -18.91
N MET A 115 -1.85 -14.38 -18.74
CA MET A 115 -2.96 -14.44 -19.70
C MET A 115 -2.54 -13.96 -21.09
N ARG A 116 -1.74 -12.89 -21.18
CA ARG A 116 -1.16 -12.40 -22.45
C ARG A 116 -0.33 -13.48 -23.11
N PHE A 117 0.54 -14.15 -22.34
CA PHE A 117 1.39 -15.22 -22.84
C PHE A 117 0.56 -16.40 -23.39
N LEU A 118 -0.47 -16.84 -22.67
CA LEU A 118 -1.35 -17.93 -23.11
C LEU A 118 -2.07 -17.59 -24.41
N LYS A 119 -2.59 -16.35 -24.54
CA LYS A 119 -3.23 -15.89 -25.78
C LYS A 119 -2.24 -15.75 -26.94
N ALA A 120 -1.04 -15.23 -26.70
CA ALA A 120 -0.01 -15.09 -27.73
C ALA A 120 0.40 -16.44 -28.34
N HIS A 121 0.37 -17.52 -27.54
CA HIS A 121 0.69 -18.87 -27.99
C HIS A 121 -0.54 -19.68 -28.44
N ASN A 122 -1.73 -19.06 -28.53
CA ASN A 122 -3.00 -19.73 -28.86
C ASN A 122 -3.32 -20.94 -27.96
N ILE A 123 -2.91 -20.89 -26.69
CA ILE A 123 -3.18 -21.93 -25.70
C ILE A 123 -4.54 -21.62 -25.08
N GLY A 124 -5.57 -22.36 -25.49
CA GLY A 124 -6.95 -22.15 -25.07
C GLY A 124 -7.84 -23.34 -25.43
N ILE A 125 -9.01 -23.44 -24.79
CA ILE A 125 -10.01 -24.46 -25.12
C ILE A 125 -10.82 -23.94 -26.31
N ARG A 126 -10.70 -24.58 -27.48
CA ARG A 126 -11.50 -24.21 -28.65
C ARG A 126 -12.92 -24.75 -28.49
N LEU A 127 -13.87 -23.84 -28.45
CA LEU A 127 -15.30 -24.17 -28.40
C LEU A 127 -15.95 -23.94 -29.77
N PRO A 128 -16.94 -24.74 -30.18
CA PRO A 128 -17.70 -24.52 -31.41
C PRO A 128 -18.43 -23.17 -31.40
N ASP A 129 -18.64 -22.57 -32.57
CA ASP A 129 -19.26 -21.23 -32.70
C ASP A 129 -20.72 -21.15 -32.20
N GLN A 130 -21.34 -22.30 -31.91
CA GLN A 130 -22.72 -22.40 -31.43
C GLN A 130 -22.86 -22.13 -29.91
N VAL A 131 -21.75 -22.04 -29.16
CA VAL A 131 -21.84 -21.78 -27.70
C VAL A 131 -22.01 -20.28 -27.41
N PRO A 132 -22.95 -19.89 -26.53
CA PRO A 132 -23.09 -18.52 -26.06
C PRO A 132 -21.77 -17.94 -25.53
N PRO A 133 -21.51 -16.64 -25.74
CA PRO A 133 -20.24 -16.00 -25.35
C PRO A 133 -19.94 -16.08 -23.85
N MET A 134 -20.98 -16.14 -23.01
CA MET A 134 -20.82 -16.23 -21.55
C MET A 134 -20.27 -17.59 -21.08
N ILE A 135 -20.61 -18.67 -21.80
CA ILE A 135 -20.06 -20.01 -21.52
C ILE A 135 -18.60 -20.03 -21.96
N LYS A 136 -18.30 -19.51 -23.15
CA LYS A 136 -16.94 -19.42 -23.70
C LYS A 136 -15.95 -18.72 -22.75
N ASN A 137 -16.34 -17.57 -22.22
CA ASN A 137 -15.50 -16.80 -21.29
C ASN A 137 -15.14 -17.58 -20.02
N SER A 138 -16.06 -18.38 -19.48
CA SER A 138 -15.79 -19.20 -18.28
C SER A 138 -14.78 -20.32 -18.57
N PHE A 139 -14.84 -20.94 -19.76
CA PHE A 139 -13.89 -21.97 -20.17
C PHE A 139 -12.52 -21.39 -20.53
N ASP A 140 -12.46 -20.19 -21.10
CA ASP A 140 -11.22 -19.48 -21.41
C ASP A 140 -10.38 -19.18 -20.15
N LEU A 141 -11.03 -19.09 -18.97
CA LEU A 141 -10.35 -18.91 -17.68
C LEU A 141 -9.83 -20.20 -17.06
N LEU A 142 -10.28 -21.38 -17.51
CA LEU A 142 -9.93 -22.65 -16.86
C LEU A 142 -8.43 -22.94 -16.93
N ILE A 143 -7.81 -22.75 -18.10
CA ILE A 143 -6.35 -22.92 -18.26
C ILE A 143 -5.57 -21.88 -17.45
N PRO A 144 -5.86 -20.57 -17.54
CA PRO A 144 -5.22 -19.57 -16.68
C PRO A 144 -5.31 -19.87 -15.18
N VAL A 145 -6.49 -20.29 -14.69
CA VAL A 145 -6.68 -20.67 -13.28
C VAL A 145 -5.81 -21.86 -12.92
N LEU A 146 -5.74 -22.88 -13.78
CA LEU A 146 -4.87 -24.04 -13.56
C LEU A 146 -3.40 -23.63 -13.48
N VAL A 147 -2.93 -22.74 -14.37
CA VAL A 147 -1.56 -22.24 -14.32
C VAL A 147 -1.29 -21.48 -13.03
N VAL A 148 -2.21 -20.60 -12.58
CA VAL A 148 -2.10 -19.91 -11.29
C VAL A 148 -1.97 -20.90 -10.14
N VAL A 149 -2.82 -21.92 -10.09
CA VAL A 149 -2.77 -22.94 -9.03
C VAL A 149 -1.46 -23.72 -9.11
N LEU A 150 -0.98 -24.08 -10.30
CA LEU A 150 0.27 -24.84 -10.43
C LEU A 150 1.54 -24.01 -10.16
N THR A 151 1.44 -22.69 -10.16
CA THR A 151 2.59 -21.79 -9.98
C THR A 151 2.59 -21.12 -8.61
N LEU A 152 1.54 -20.36 -8.29
CA LEU A 152 1.48 -19.57 -7.07
C LEU A 152 1.19 -20.41 -5.82
N TYR A 153 0.41 -21.48 -5.92
CA TYR A 153 0.08 -22.29 -4.75
C TYR A 153 1.28 -23.12 -4.24
N PRO A 154 2.05 -23.84 -5.08
CA PRO A 154 3.30 -24.47 -4.63
C PRO A 154 4.31 -23.47 -4.08
N LEU A 155 4.44 -22.29 -4.70
CA LEU A 155 5.30 -21.23 -4.18
C LEU A 155 4.85 -20.79 -2.78
N SER A 156 3.53 -20.65 -2.57
CA SER A 156 2.96 -20.33 -1.26
C SER A 156 3.27 -21.40 -0.23
N LEU A 157 3.13 -22.68 -0.57
CA LEU A 157 3.47 -23.79 0.31
C LEU A 157 4.96 -23.85 0.66
N LEU A 158 5.83 -23.57 -0.31
CA LEU A 158 7.29 -23.54 -0.10
C LEU A 158 7.68 -22.44 0.89
N ILE A 159 7.16 -21.22 0.68
CA ILE A 159 7.45 -20.08 1.57
C ILE A 159 6.91 -20.34 2.98
N GLN A 160 5.70 -20.92 3.10
CA GLN A 160 5.14 -21.31 4.39
C GLN A 160 5.97 -22.40 5.08
N SER A 161 6.46 -23.39 4.33
CA SER A 161 7.28 -24.48 4.88
C SER A 161 8.66 -24.02 5.34
N GLN A 162 9.28 -23.05 4.64
CA GLN A 162 10.64 -22.60 4.95
C GLN A 162 10.65 -21.47 5.99
N PHE A 163 9.70 -20.55 5.93
CA PHE A 163 9.72 -19.31 6.71
C PHE A 163 8.55 -19.16 7.69
N GLY A 164 7.53 -20.03 7.64
CA GLY A 164 6.34 -19.92 8.48
C GLY A 164 5.49 -18.67 8.18
N MET A 165 5.73 -18.00 7.05
CA MET A 165 5.07 -16.77 6.63
C MET A 165 4.21 -16.98 5.38
N LEU A 166 3.19 -16.15 5.20
CA LEU A 166 2.48 -16.05 3.92
C LEU A 166 3.31 -15.23 2.92
N ILE A 167 3.03 -15.39 1.61
CA ILE A 167 3.67 -14.59 0.56
C ILE A 167 3.56 -13.07 0.82
N PRO A 168 2.41 -12.51 1.25
CA PRO A 168 2.32 -11.09 1.60
C PRO A 168 3.27 -10.64 2.70
N GLN A 169 3.44 -11.47 3.72
CA GLN A 169 4.33 -11.16 4.83
C GLN A 169 5.80 -11.28 4.41
N ALA A 170 6.14 -12.27 3.59
CA ALA A 170 7.48 -12.43 3.04
C ALA A 170 7.87 -11.29 2.10
N ILE A 171 6.94 -10.82 1.27
CA ILE A 171 7.17 -9.64 0.43
C ILE A 171 7.31 -8.40 1.33
N MET A 172 6.40 -8.19 2.26
CA MET A 172 6.46 -7.05 3.17
C MET A 172 7.77 -7.04 3.98
N SER A 173 8.29 -8.18 4.42
CA SER A 173 9.55 -8.21 5.18
C SER A 173 10.75 -7.78 4.34
N ILE A 174 10.76 -8.09 3.04
CA ILE A 174 11.76 -7.62 2.08
C ILE A 174 11.65 -6.10 1.87
N PHE A 175 10.43 -5.57 1.76
CA PHE A 175 10.20 -4.13 1.54
C PHE A 175 10.23 -3.28 2.81
N LYS A 176 10.14 -3.89 4.00
CA LYS A 176 10.06 -3.18 5.29
C LYS A 176 11.23 -2.21 5.53
N PRO A 177 12.51 -2.53 5.22
CA PRO A 177 13.60 -1.57 5.37
C PRO A 177 13.43 -0.34 4.48
N LEU A 178 12.94 -0.53 3.25
CA LEU A 178 12.68 0.56 2.31
C LEU A 178 11.52 1.45 2.77
N VAL A 179 10.42 0.83 3.21
CA VAL A 179 9.26 1.56 3.77
C VAL A 179 9.68 2.34 5.01
N SER A 180 10.43 1.71 5.92
CA SER A 180 10.94 2.37 7.12
C SER A 180 11.90 3.52 6.82
N ALA A 181 12.69 3.43 5.75
CA ALA A 181 13.55 4.53 5.33
C ALA A 181 12.73 5.68 4.75
N ALA A 182 11.69 5.37 3.95
CA ALA A 182 10.79 6.36 3.37
C ALA A 182 9.93 7.07 4.43
N ASP A 183 9.54 6.38 5.50
CA ASP A 183 8.76 6.94 6.62
C ASP A 183 9.62 7.73 7.62
N SER A 184 10.94 7.82 7.41
CA SER A 184 11.81 8.56 8.31
C SER A 184 11.56 10.08 8.19
N LEU A 185 11.61 10.78 9.33
CA LEU A 185 11.43 12.23 9.37
C LEU A 185 12.34 12.97 8.36
N PRO A 186 13.65 12.67 8.26
CA PRO A 186 14.50 13.29 7.24
C PRO A 186 14.02 13.02 5.81
N ALA A 187 13.54 11.82 5.49
CA ALA A 187 13.04 11.51 4.15
C ALA A 187 11.80 12.35 3.78
N ILE A 188 10.87 12.54 4.73
CA ILE A 188 9.69 13.39 4.55
C ILE A 188 10.11 14.84 4.35
N LEU A 189 11.01 15.36 5.21
CA LEU A 189 11.49 16.74 5.12
C LEU A 189 12.25 17.00 3.80
N LEU A 190 13.08 16.06 3.35
CA LEU A 190 13.74 16.14 2.04
C LEU A 190 12.73 16.14 0.88
N ALA A 191 11.66 15.35 0.97
CA ALA A 191 10.60 15.36 -0.04
C ALA A 191 9.87 16.71 -0.10
N VAL A 192 9.57 17.31 1.04
CA VAL A 192 8.98 18.67 1.14
C VAL A 192 9.94 19.72 0.58
N LEU A 193 11.22 19.66 0.95
CA LEU A 193 12.24 20.60 0.47
C LEU A 193 12.46 20.50 -1.04
N HIS A 194 12.42 19.28 -1.60
CA HIS A 194 12.47 19.08 -3.03
C HIS A 194 11.22 19.66 -3.72
N ARG A 195 10.02 19.37 -3.20
CA ARG A 195 8.76 19.79 -3.81
C ARG A 195 8.54 21.31 -3.75
N HIS A 196 8.81 21.94 -2.61
CA HIS A 196 8.45 23.34 -2.33
C HIS A 196 9.67 24.26 -2.22
N GLY A 197 10.81 23.74 -1.76
CA GLY A 197 12.07 24.49 -1.68
C GLY A 197 12.89 24.48 -2.97
N GLY A 198 12.51 23.65 -3.95
CA GLY A 198 13.20 23.55 -5.25
C GLY A 198 14.65 23.06 -5.16
N LEU A 199 15.03 22.44 -4.04
CA LEU A 199 16.38 21.92 -3.81
C LEU A 199 16.40 20.41 -4.04
N GLN A 200 17.16 19.98 -5.04
CA GLN A 200 17.35 18.56 -5.32
C GLN A 200 18.52 18.06 -4.47
N MET A 201 18.23 17.15 -3.54
CA MET A 201 19.22 16.46 -2.69
C MET A 201 19.17 14.94 -2.91
N ALA A 202 18.59 14.49 -4.02
CA ALA A 202 18.39 13.07 -4.31
C ALA A 202 19.69 12.33 -4.69
N ASP A 203 20.71 13.09 -5.10
CA ASP A 203 22.06 12.64 -5.47
C ASP A 203 23.06 12.78 -4.31
N GLN A 204 22.61 13.22 -3.13
CA GLN A 204 23.47 13.53 -1.98
C GLN A 204 23.19 12.55 -0.84
N ASP A 205 24.25 12.08 -0.18
CA ASP A 205 24.12 11.31 1.05
C ASP A 205 23.86 12.25 2.24
N VAL A 206 22.62 12.25 2.73
CA VAL A 206 22.21 13.14 3.82
C VAL A 206 22.30 12.42 5.16
N PHE A 207 23.21 12.89 6.02
CA PHE A 207 23.34 12.44 7.41
C PHE A 207 22.96 13.57 8.36
N VAL A 208 22.05 13.26 9.28
CA VAL A 208 21.57 14.21 10.28
C VAL A 208 21.76 13.62 11.67
N ASN A 209 22.37 14.39 12.57
CA ASN A 209 22.56 14.00 13.95
C ASN A 209 22.28 15.17 14.89
N VAL A 210 21.73 14.88 16.06
CA VAL A 210 21.45 15.87 17.11
C VAL A 210 22.53 15.75 18.18
N VAL A 211 23.26 16.84 18.41
CA VAL A 211 24.32 16.90 19.42
C VAL A 211 23.71 16.63 20.81
N GLY A 212 24.39 15.83 21.61
CA GLY A 212 23.94 15.45 22.96
C GLY A 212 23.10 14.16 23.02
N GLY A 213 22.91 13.47 21.89
CA GLY A 213 22.24 12.17 21.87
C GLY A 213 20.73 12.21 22.15
N VAL A 214 20.14 13.40 22.07
CA VAL A 214 18.71 13.60 22.26
C VAL A 214 17.97 13.10 21.02
N LYS A 215 16.97 12.25 21.22
CA LYS A 215 16.05 11.85 20.16
C LYS A 215 15.01 12.94 19.97
N VAL A 216 14.95 13.49 18.77
CA VAL A 216 13.92 14.44 18.37
C VAL A 216 12.77 13.64 17.77
N THR A 217 11.64 13.62 18.48
CA THR A 217 10.40 12.96 18.04
C THR A 217 9.26 13.94 17.82
N GLU A 218 9.48 15.23 18.07
CA GLU A 218 8.49 16.28 17.94
C GLU A 218 8.68 17.05 16.63
N THR A 219 7.58 17.53 16.06
CA THR A 219 7.58 18.33 14.82
C THR A 219 8.18 19.71 15.00
N SER A 220 8.27 20.25 16.22
CA SER A 220 8.82 21.58 16.51
C SER A 220 10.26 21.78 16.00
N ALA A 221 11.00 20.71 15.71
CA ALA A 221 12.38 20.75 15.23
C ALA A 221 12.51 20.64 13.69
N ASP A 222 11.42 20.42 12.96
CA ASP A 222 11.44 20.18 11.51
C ASP A 222 12.11 21.31 10.74
N LEU A 223 11.77 22.56 11.06
CA LEU A 223 12.34 23.74 10.43
C LEU A 223 13.85 23.87 10.74
N ALA A 224 14.26 23.55 11.97
CA ALA A 224 15.67 23.59 12.36
C ALA A 224 16.49 22.54 11.58
N LEU A 225 15.93 21.34 11.40
CA LEU A 225 16.51 20.27 10.59
C LEU A 225 16.65 20.68 9.12
N LEU A 226 15.60 21.27 8.53
CA LEU A 226 15.62 21.77 7.16
C LEU A 226 16.67 22.87 6.96
N LEU A 227 16.74 23.84 7.87
CA LEU A 227 17.75 24.90 7.80
C LEU A 227 19.17 24.35 7.92
N ALA A 228 19.40 23.36 8.80
CA ALA A 228 20.69 22.69 8.91
C ALA A 228 21.07 21.97 7.61
N MET A 229 20.13 21.26 6.98
CA MET A 229 20.35 20.59 5.69
C MET A 229 20.63 21.59 4.57
N VAL A 230 19.86 22.68 4.48
CA VAL A 230 20.07 23.74 3.46
C VAL A 230 21.39 24.48 3.69
N SER A 231 21.72 24.78 4.94
CA SER A 231 22.99 25.40 5.35
C SER A 231 24.18 24.54 4.94
N SER A 232 24.11 23.24 5.21
CA SER A 232 25.11 22.25 4.80
C SER A 232 25.23 22.17 3.27
N LEU A 233 24.12 22.03 2.54
CA LEU A 233 24.12 21.95 1.08
C LEU A 233 24.70 23.22 0.42
N ARG A 234 24.41 24.39 0.98
CA ARG A 234 24.86 25.68 0.42
C ARG A 234 26.24 26.11 0.94
N ASP A 235 26.85 25.33 1.82
CA ASP A 235 28.11 25.64 2.51
C ASP A 235 28.08 27.05 3.14
N ARG A 236 26.97 27.38 3.82
CA ARG A 236 26.75 28.69 4.46
C ARG A 236 26.32 28.50 5.91
N PRO A 237 27.18 28.82 6.90
CA PRO A 237 26.83 28.65 8.30
C PRO A 237 25.66 29.55 8.70
N LEU A 238 24.77 29.02 9.53
CA LEU A 238 23.71 29.81 10.16
C LEU A 238 24.29 30.73 11.26
N PRO A 239 23.67 31.89 11.55
CA PRO A 239 24.08 32.75 12.66
C PRO A 239 24.08 32.02 14.00
N GLN A 240 25.07 32.27 14.86
CA GLN A 240 25.24 31.56 16.14
C GLN A 240 24.17 31.94 17.19
N ASP A 241 23.53 33.08 17.01
CA ASP A 241 22.45 33.62 17.84
C ASP A 241 21.05 33.23 17.33
N LEU A 242 20.98 32.46 16.24
CA LEU A 242 19.71 32.02 15.65
C LEU A 242 19.08 30.88 16.46
N VAL A 243 17.84 31.09 16.89
CA VAL A 243 16.97 30.05 17.46
C VAL A 243 15.80 29.82 16.52
N VAL A 244 15.55 28.56 16.17
CA VAL A 244 14.48 28.18 15.23
C VAL A 244 13.63 27.07 15.80
N PHE A 245 12.32 27.24 15.70
CA PHE A 245 11.31 26.25 16.05
C PHE A 245 10.14 26.38 15.07
N GLY A 246 9.59 25.25 14.66
CA GLY A 246 8.49 25.19 13.71
C GLY A 246 8.34 23.80 13.13
N GLY A 247 7.10 23.31 13.13
CA GLY A 247 6.70 22.15 12.34
C GLY A 247 6.62 22.51 10.87
N VAL A 248 6.93 21.56 10.00
CA VAL A 248 6.80 21.74 8.55
C VAL A 248 5.79 20.74 8.01
N GLY A 249 4.75 21.26 7.38
CA GLY A 249 3.72 20.43 6.78
C GLY A 249 4.09 19.94 5.37
N LEU A 250 3.34 18.95 4.90
CA LEU A 250 3.57 18.35 3.57
C LEU A 250 3.28 19.33 2.42
N ALA A 251 2.50 20.38 2.67
CA ALA A 251 2.23 21.45 1.70
C ALA A 251 3.26 22.60 1.77
N GLY A 252 4.28 22.48 2.63
CA GLY A 252 5.35 23.46 2.78
C GLY A 252 5.01 24.62 3.72
N GLU A 253 3.95 24.50 4.52
CA GLU A 253 3.58 25.41 5.59
C GLU A 253 4.46 25.33 6.84
#